data_AF-A0A060WT30-F1
#
_entry.id   AF-A0A060WT30-F1
#
_cell.length_a   1.000
_cell.length_b   1.000
_cell.length_c   1.000
_cell.angle_alpha   90.00
_cell.angle_beta   90.00
_cell.angle_gamma   90.00
#
_symmetry.space_group_name_H-M   'P 1'
#
loop_
_entity.id
_entity.type
_entity.pdbx_description
1 polymer ?
#
loop_
_entity_poly.entity_id
_entity_poly.type
_entity_poly.pdbx_seq_one_letter_code
_entity_poly.pdbx_strand_id
1 'polypeptide(L)'
;MKRLSRKLTLALVVLCWTAALLYLILLSRQQVSDLGTKDAQYRQISEAEWDDLLEEFEEKNYLNARRWKPGQDPYKLYAFNQRESERIPSNRVLRDTRHYRCTTLHYNPDLPSTSIVITFHNEARSTLLRTIRSVLNRTPVHLIHEIILVDDYSGDGG
;
A
#
# COMPACT_ATOMS: atom_id res chain seq x y z
N MET A 1 67.83 -1.89 11.79
CA MET A 1 66.38 -1.74 12.02
C MET A 1 66.04 -0.25 12.06
N LYS A 2 65.53 0.34 10.98
CA LYS A 2 65.24 1.79 10.91
C LYS A 2 63.93 2.08 11.65
N ARG A 3 63.99 2.78 12.79
CA ARG A 3 62.81 3.22 13.55
C ARG A 3 62.01 4.18 12.68
N LEU A 4 60.89 3.72 12.14
CA LEU A 4 59.95 4.54 11.39
C LEU A 4 59.51 5.70 12.29
N SER A 5 59.65 6.94 11.82
CA SER A 5 59.40 8.12 12.67
C SER A 5 57.92 8.17 13.08
N ARG A 6 57.65 8.53 14.34
CA ARG A 6 56.27 8.63 14.88
C ARG A 6 55.35 9.50 14.03
N LYS A 7 55.90 10.47 13.30
CA LYS A 7 55.16 11.33 12.36
C LYS A 7 54.68 10.56 11.13
N LEU A 8 55.49 9.64 10.61
CA LEU A 8 55.11 8.79 9.47
C LEU A 8 54.04 7.77 9.85
N THR A 9 54.11 7.20 11.05
CA THR A 9 53.07 6.28 11.55
C THR A 9 51.73 7.00 11.76
N LEU A 10 51.74 8.22 12.29
CA LEU A 10 50.52 9.04 12.43
C LEU A 10 49.90 9.39 11.08
N ALA A 11 50.72 9.77 10.10
CA ALA A 11 50.25 10.08 8.75
C ALA A 11 49.60 8.87 8.07
N LEU A 12 50.17 7.68 8.23
CA LEU A 12 49.59 6.44 7.69
C LEU A 12 48.27 6.06 8.37
N VAL A 13 48.16 6.22 9.69
CA VAL A 13 46.91 5.96 10.41
C VAL A 13 45.80 6.91 9.97
N VAL A 14 46.10 8.20 9.80
CA VAL A 14 45.13 9.19 9.30
C VAL A 14 44.70 8.87 7.87
N LEU A 15 45.64 8.54 6.98
CA LEU A 15 45.32 8.14 5.60
C LEU A 15 44.41 6.90 5.57
N CYS A 16 44.73 5.87 6.35
CA CYS A 16 43.89 4.68 6.49
C CYS A 16 42.49 5.02 7.04
N TRP A 17 42.39 5.91 8.04
CA TRP A 17 41.11 6.34 8.58
C TRP A 17 40.26 7.11 7.55
N THR A 18 40.86 8.03 6.80
CA THR A 18 40.15 8.77 5.75
C THR A 18 39.71 7.88 4.61
N ALA A 19 40.52 6.88 4.23
CA ALA A 19 40.15 5.89 3.23
C ALA A 19 39.01 4.99 3.72
N ALA A 20 39.07 4.54 4.98
CA ALA A 20 37.99 3.76 5.59
C ALA A 20 36.69 4.57 5.71
N LEU A 21 36.76 5.85 6.08
CA LEU A 21 35.61 6.74 6.14
C LEU A 21 35.01 6.97 4.75
N LEU A 22 35.83 7.24 3.73
CA LEU A 22 35.37 7.39 2.34
C LEU A 22 34.76 6.09 1.81
N TYR A 23 35.35 4.93 2.14
CA TYR A 23 34.81 3.62 1.79
C TYR A 23 33.44 3.40 2.44
N LEU A 24 33.28 3.72 3.74
CA LEU A 24 31.98 3.64 4.43
C LEU A 24 30.93 4.60 3.84
N ILE A 25 31.32 5.81 3.43
CA ILE A 25 30.44 6.77 2.76
C ILE A 25 30.02 6.27 1.37
N LEU A 26 30.93 5.63 0.62
CA LEU A 26 30.60 5.03 -0.67
C LEU A 26 29.69 3.80 -0.50
N LEU A 27 29.95 2.97 0.52
CA LEU A 27 29.13 1.80 0.84
C LEU A 27 27.69 2.20 1.23
N SER A 28 27.53 3.27 2.02
CA SER A 28 26.21 3.77 2.40
C SER A 28 25.44 4.36 1.23
N ARG A 29 26.11 5.06 0.32
CA ARG A 29 25.50 5.56 -0.94
C ARG A 29 25.02 4.42 -1.83
N GLN A 30 25.79 3.33 -1.91
CA GLN A 30 25.43 2.16 -2.70
C GLN A 30 24.19 1.46 -2.12
N GLN A 31 24.04 1.41 -0.79
CA GLN A 31 22.87 0.81 -0.14
C GLN A 31 21.57 1.63 -0.36
N VAL A 32 21.66 2.97 -0.38
CA VAL A 32 20.51 3.85 -0.66
C VAL A 32 20.06 3.75 -2.13
N SER A 33 21.01 3.59 -3.05
CA SER A 33 20.69 3.41 -4.47
C SER A 33 20.09 2.03 -4.75
N ASP A 34 20.52 0.98 -4.05
CA ASP A 34 19.91 -0.36 -4.13
C ASP A 34 18.47 -0.40 -3.58
N LEU A 35 18.15 0.37 -2.54
CA LEU A 35 16.75 0.57 -2.10
C LEU A 35 15.91 1.24 -3.21
N GLY A 36 16.40 2.34 -3.77
CA GLY A 36 15.68 3.04 -4.85
C GLY A 36 15.55 2.22 -6.16
N THR A 37 16.44 1.25 -6.39
CA THR A 37 16.35 0.34 -7.55
C THR A 37 15.41 -0.83 -7.28
N LYS A 38 15.30 -1.29 -6.02
CA LYS A 38 14.33 -2.31 -5.60
C LYS A 38 12.89 -1.80 -5.62
N ASP A 39 12.67 -0.52 -5.31
CA ASP A 39 11.36 0.14 -5.48
C ASP A 39 10.97 0.21 -6.97
N ALA A 40 11.92 0.43 -7.88
CA ALA A 40 11.68 0.40 -9.32
C ALA A 40 11.39 -1.00 -9.88
N GLN A 41 11.77 -2.06 -9.17
CA GLN A 41 11.49 -3.46 -9.51
C GLN A 41 10.21 -4.00 -8.85
N TYR A 42 9.48 -3.17 -8.10
CA TYR A 42 8.09 -3.43 -7.70
C TYR A 42 7.19 -3.40 -8.94
N ARG A 43 7.28 -4.49 -9.72
CA ARG A 43 6.29 -5.05 -10.64
C ARG A 43 5.36 -4.02 -11.30
N GLN A 44 5.68 -3.64 -12.54
CA GLN A 44 4.66 -3.23 -13.50
C GLN A 44 3.74 -4.41 -13.81
N ILE A 45 2.86 -4.79 -12.86
CA ILE A 45 1.74 -5.69 -13.14
C ILE A 45 0.86 -4.97 -14.16
N SER A 46 0.61 -5.63 -15.29
CA SER A 46 -0.23 -5.07 -16.36
C SER A 46 -1.68 -4.97 -15.90
N GLU A 47 -2.48 -4.05 -16.46
CA GLU A 47 -3.89 -3.91 -16.09
C GLU A 47 -4.69 -5.22 -16.23
N ALA A 48 -4.36 -6.04 -17.24
CA ALA A 48 -4.98 -7.36 -17.42
C ALA A 48 -4.62 -8.36 -16.30
N GLU A 49 -3.35 -8.38 -15.88
CA GLU A 49 -2.89 -9.23 -14.77
C GLU A 49 -3.50 -8.78 -13.43
N TRP A 50 -3.73 -7.47 -13.26
CA TRP A 50 -4.47 -6.93 -12.12
C TRP A 50 -5.92 -7.38 -12.09
N ASP A 51 -6.61 -7.35 -13.23
CA ASP A 51 -8.00 -7.80 -13.33
C ASP A 51 -8.11 -9.30 -13.04
N ASP A 52 -7.20 -10.13 -13.55
CA ASP A 52 -7.16 -11.58 -13.29
C ASP A 52 -6.98 -11.89 -11.79
N LEU A 53 -6.04 -11.22 -11.12
CA LEU A 53 -5.82 -11.36 -9.67
C LEU A 53 -7.05 -10.96 -8.85
N LEU A 54 -7.78 -9.96 -9.34
CA LEU A 54 -8.99 -9.48 -8.70
C LEU A 54 -10.19 -10.40 -8.90
N GLU A 55 -10.21 -11.20 -9.97
CA GLU A 55 -11.21 -12.24 -10.18
C GLU A 55 -10.96 -13.49 -9.33
N GLU A 56 -9.70 -13.78 -8.98
CA GLU A 56 -9.35 -14.92 -8.12
C GLU A 56 -9.89 -14.78 -6.68
N PHE A 57 -10.13 -13.55 -6.21
CA PHE A 57 -10.60 -13.31 -4.84
C PHE A 57 -11.99 -13.93 -4.57
N GLU A 58 -12.05 -14.89 -3.65
CA GLU A 58 -13.28 -15.58 -3.23
C GLU A 58 -14.20 -14.70 -2.36
N GLU A 59 -14.83 -13.70 -2.98
CA GLU A 59 -15.71 -12.71 -2.31
C GLU A 59 -16.80 -13.37 -1.46
N LYS A 60 -17.40 -14.45 -1.96
CA LYS A 60 -18.48 -15.17 -1.25
C LYS A 60 -18.00 -15.71 0.10
N ASN A 61 -16.81 -16.32 0.13
CA ASN A 61 -16.26 -16.93 1.34
C ASN A 61 -15.91 -15.84 2.36
N TYR A 62 -15.28 -14.77 1.88
CA TYR A 62 -14.98 -13.61 2.71
C TYR A 62 -16.23 -12.99 3.35
N LEU A 63 -17.29 -12.74 2.57
CA LEU A 63 -18.53 -12.14 3.07
C LEU A 63 -19.34 -13.09 3.98
N ASN A 64 -19.35 -14.39 3.68
CA ASN A 64 -20.13 -15.36 4.44
C ASN A 64 -19.64 -15.56 5.88
N ALA A 65 -18.36 -15.29 6.16
CA ALA A 65 -17.77 -15.48 7.50
C ALA A 65 -18.47 -14.68 8.61
N ARG A 66 -19.01 -13.50 8.30
CA ARG A 66 -19.73 -12.65 9.28
C ARG A 66 -21.05 -12.13 8.73
N ARG A 67 -21.76 -12.98 8.00
CA ARG A 67 -23.03 -12.66 7.35
C ARG A 67 -24.15 -12.38 8.36
N TRP A 68 -24.99 -11.38 8.08
CA TRP A 68 -26.21 -11.14 8.83
C TRP A 68 -27.16 -12.35 8.78
N LYS A 69 -27.79 -12.68 9.92
CA LYS A 69 -28.73 -13.81 10.03
C LYS A 69 -30.18 -13.30 10.16
N PRO A 70 -31.16 -13.94 9.48
CA PRO A 70 -32.57 -13.61 9.66
C PRO A 70 -32.99 -13.64 11.14
N GLY A 71 -33.77 -12.65 11.56
CA GLY A 71 -34.23 -12.49 12.95
C GLY A 71 -33.29 -11.70 13.86
N GLN A 72 -32.09 -11.33 13.39
CA GLN A 72 -31.20 -10.42 14.11
C GLN A 72 -31.43 -8.97 13.70
N ASP A 73 -31.20 -8.03 14.62
CA ASP A 73 -31.18 -6.61 14.30
C ASP A 73 -29.98 -6.28 13.39
N PRO A 74 -30.20 -5.79 12.15
CA PRO A 74 -29.13 -5.48 11.21
C PRO A 74 -28.26 -4.27 11.59
N TYR A 75 -28.65 -3.49 12.60
CA TYR A 75 -27.89 -2.33 13.11
C TYR A 75 -27.12 -2.65 14.40
N LYS A 76 -27.19 -3.89 14.90
CA LYS A 76 -26.62 -4.25 16.21
C LYS A 76 -25.10 -4.16 16.26
N LEU A 77 -24.43 -4.60 15.19
CA LEU A 77 -22.96 -4.66 15.13
C LEU A 77 -22.35 -3.37 14.59
N TYR A 78 -23.01 -2.79 13.59
CA TYR A 78 -22.56 -1.60 12.90
C TYR A 78 -23.69 -0.58 12.95
N ALA A 79 -23.38 0.70 13.16
CA ALA A 79 -24.37 1.78 13.22
C ALA A 79 -25.06 2.09 11.87
N PHE A 80 -25.06 1.13 10.95
CA PHE A 80 -25.73 1.14 9.65
C PHE A 80 -26.31 -0.25 9.35
N ASN A 81 -27.14 -0.34 8.31
CA ASN A 81 -27.82 -1.58 7.97
C ASN A 81 -26.87 -2.60 7.33
N GLN A 82 -26.43 -3.61 8.09
CA GLN A 82 -25.57 -4.68 7.59
C GLN A 82 -26.21 -5.45 6.43
N ARG A 83 -27.49 -5.82 6.57
CA ARG A 83 -28.23 -6.62 5.58
C ARG A 83 -28.26 -5.94 4.23
N GLU A 84 -28.54 -4.63 4.18
CA GLU A 84 -28.53 -3.89 2.92
C GLU A 84 -27.10 -3.71 2.39
N SER A 85 -26.11 -3.50 3.26
CA SER A 85 -24.70 -3.43 2.81
C SER A 85 -24.23 -4.72 2.13
N GLU A 86 -24.65 -5.88 2.63
CA GLU A 86 -24.32 -7.21 2.08
C GLU A 86 -25.07 -7.55 0.78
N ARG A 87 -26.22 -6.91 0.53
CA ARG A 87 -26.96 -7.08 -0.74
C ARG A 87 -26.31 -6.35 -1.91
N ILE A 88 -25.53 -5.33 -1.60
CA ILE A 88 -24.94 -4.48 -2.62
C ILE A 88 -23.57 -5.05 -3.04
N PRO A 89 -23.33 -5.26 -4.35
CA PRO A 89 -22.06 -5.77 -4.85
C PRO A 89 -20.86 -4.93 -4.40
N SER A 90 -19.71 -5.58 -4.20
CA SER A 90 -18.45 -4.92 -3.86
C SER A 90 -18.00 -3.92 -4.94
N ASN A 91 -18.26 -4.24 -6.22
CA ASN A 91 -17.93 -3.46 -7.40
C ASN A 91 -19.10 -2.61 -7.94
N ARG A 92 -20.07 -2.23 -7.09
CA ARG A 92 -21.26 -1.48 -7.54
C ARG A 92 -20.91 -0.21 -8.35
N VAL A 93 -21.70 0.03 -9.38
CA VAL A 93 -21.65 1.29 -10.14
C VAL A 93 -22.24 2.42 -9.30
N LEU A 94 -21.57 3.56 -9.28
CA LEU A 94 -22.04 4.79 -8.63
C LEU A 94 -22.31 5.84 -9.70
N ARG A 95 -23.37 6.63 -9.50
CA ARG A 95 -23.67 7.79 -10.35
C ARG A 95 -22.57 8.84 -10.17
N ASP A 96 -22.13 9.44 -11.29
CA ASP A 96 -21.22 10.59 -11.24
C ASP A 96 -21.94 11.81 -10.64
N THR A 97 -21.46 12.28 -9.50
CA THR A 97 -21.96 13.46 -8.79
C THR A 97 -21.08 14.70 -9.00
N ARG A 98 -20.02 14.59 -9.81
CA ARG A 98 -19.10 15.70 -10.08
C ARG A 98 -19.79 16.79 -10.90
N HIS A 99 -19.29 18.02 -10.75
CA HIS A 99 -19.73 19.13 -11.59
C HIS A 99 -19.35 18.89 -13.06
N TYR A 100 -20.17 19.32 -14.01
CA TYR A 100 -19.96 19.04 -15.44
C TYR A 100 -18.60 19.55 -15.99
N ARG A 101 -17.98 20.55 -15.33
CA ARG A 101 -16.65 21.07 -15.69
C ARG A 101 -15.49 20.16 -15.25
N CYS A 102 -15.71 19.21 -14.36
CA CYS A 102 -14.65 18.30 -13.89
C CYS A 102 -14.17 17.35 -14.99
N THR A 103 -15.02 17.06 -15.98
CA THR A 103 -14.68 16.16 -17.11
C THR A 103 -13.75 16.81 -18.14
N THR A 104 -13.63 18.14 -18.14
CA THR A 104 -12.75 18.88 -19.05
C THR A 104 -11.39 19.22 -18.44
N LEU A 105 -11.12 18.79 -17.20
CA LEU A 105 -9.84 19.01 -16.54
C LEU A 105 -8.83 17.97 -17.01
N HIS A 106 -7.63 18.43 -17.36
CA HIS A 106 -6.50 17.59 -17.69
C HIS A 106 -5.45 17.66 -16.59
N TYR A 107 -5.04 16.50 -16.11
CA TYR A 107 -3.97 16.35 -15.12
C TYR A 107 -2.72 15.82 -15.83
N ASN A 108 -1.54 16.07 -15.25
CA ASN A 108 -0.30 15.46 -15.74
C ASN A 108 -0.44 13.92 -15.64
N PRO A 109 -0.11 13.15 -16.69
CA PRO A 109 -0.04 11.68 -16.57
C PRO A 109 1.04 11.22 -15.58
N ASP A 110 2.13 11.98 -15.43
CA ASP A 110 3.28 11.61 -14.60
C ASP A 110 3.09 12.10 -13.16
N LEU A 111 2.08 11.56 -12.48
CA LEU A 111 1.86 11.79 -11.06
C LEU A 111 2.64 10.78 -10.22
N PRO A 112 3.12 11.16 -9.02
CA PRO A 112 3.74 10.22 -8.11
C PRO A 112 2.72 9.18 -7.64
N SER A 113 3.15 7.93 -7.52
CA SER A 113 2.35 6.88 -6.89
C SER A 113 2.15 7.17 -5.41
N THR A 114 1.06 6.65 -4.83
CA THR A 114 0.70 6.84 -3.43
C THR A 114 0.46 5.50 -2.73
N SER A 115 0.89 5.39 -1.48
CA SER A 115 0.46 4.33 -0.56
C SER A 115 -0.88 4.73 0.07
N ILE A 116 -1.85 3.82 0.08
CA ILE A 116 -3.19 4.06 0.61
C ILE A 116 -3.34 3.32 1.92
N VAL A 117 -3.45 4.05 3.03
CA VAL A 117 -3.59 3.46 4.37
C VAL A 117 -5.06 3.45 4.78
N ILE A 118 -5.60 2.26 5.06
CA ILE A 118 -6.98 2.06 5.53
C ILE A 118 -6.91 1.42 6.91
N THR A 119 -7.17 2.22 7.95
CA THR A 119 -7.32 1.73 9.32
C THR A 119 -8.75 1.24 9.53
N PHE A 120 -8.93 0.07 10.14
CA PHE A 120 -10.26 -0.44 10.47
C PHE A 120 -10.26 -1.12 11.84
N HIS A 121 -11.40 -1.04 12.53
CA HIS A 121 -11.66 -1.74 13.78
C HIS A 121 -13.10 -2.25 13.76
N ASN A 122 -13.29 -3.57 13.81
CA ASN A 122 -14.63 -4.20 13.74
C ASN A 122 -15.49 -3.64 12.59
N GLU A 123 -14.91 -3.47 11.40
CA GLU A 123 -15.63 -2.97 10.23
C GLU A 123 -16.42 -4.09 9.55
N ALA A 124 -17.56 -3.77 8.93
CA ALA A 124 -18.31 -4.78 8.21
C ALA A 124 -17.51 -5.26 6.99
N ARG A 125 -17.44 -6.57 6.79
CA ARG A 125 -16.69 -7.14 5.66
C ARG A 125 -17.13 -6.58 4.30
N SER A 126 -18.44 -6.37 4.12
CA SER A 126 -19.00 -5.79 2.88
C SER A 126 -18.60 -4.32 2.65
N THR A 127 -18.45 -3.50 3.70
CA THR A 127 -18.00 -2.11 3.58
C THR A 127 -16.51 -2.06 3.31
N LEU A 128 -15.69 -2.79 4.07
CA LEU A 128 -14.24 -2.82 3.89
C LEU A 128 -13.85 -3.28 2.47
N LEU A 129 -14.43 -4.39 2.00
CA LEU A 129 -14.16 -4.89 0.65
C LEU A 129 -14.57 -3.88 -0.42
N ARG A 130 -15.71 -3.22 -0.25
CA ARG A 130 -16.20 -2.21 -1.21
C ARG A 130 -15.33 -0.96 -1.21
N THR A 131 -14.71 -0.59 -0.10
CA THR A 131 -13.71 0.48 -0.04
C THR A 131 -12.49 0.12 -0.88
N ILE A 132 -11.95 -1.09 -0.68
CA ILE A 132 -10.79 -1.59 -1.44
C ILE A 132 -11.12 -1.68 -2.95
N ARG A 133 -12.27 -2.29 -3.32
CA ARG A 133 -12.73 -2.36 -4.72
C ARG A 133 -12.95 -0.99 -5.34
N SER A 134 -13.43 -0.01 -4.57
CA SER A 134 -13.58 1.36 -5.07
C SER A 134 -12.24 2.00 -5.40
N VAL A 135 -11.22 1.79 -4.57
CA VAL A 135 -9.85 2.28 -4.83
C VAL A 135 -9.32 1.69 -6.12
N LEU A 136 -9.39 0.36 -6.23
CA LEU A 136 -8.86 -0.38 -7.38
C LEU A 136 -9.58 -0.02 -8.69
N ASN A 137 -10.91 0.10 -8.67
CA ASN A 137 -11.69 0.36 -9.88
C ASN A 137 -11.66 1.83 -10.36
N ARG A 138 -11.24 2.78 -9.51
CA ARG A 138 -11.34 4.23 -9.79
C ARG A 138 -10.01 4.97 -9.76
N THR A 139 -8.92 4.25 -9.52
CA THR A 139 -7.57 4.82 -9.50
C THR A 139 -6.75 4.14 -10.60
N PRO A 140 -6.09 4.91 -11.48
CA PRO A 140 -5.14 4.32 -12.42
C PRO A 140 -4.09 3.49 -11.67
N VAL A 141 -3.88 2.25 -12.14
CA VAL A 141 -3.04 1.26 -11.46
C VAL A 141 -1.65 1.77 -11.13
N HIS A 142 -1.01 2.50 -12.06
CA HIS A 142 0.34 3.05 -11.88
C HIS A 142 0.45 4.08 -10.74
N LEU A 143 -0.68 4.64 -10.27
CA LEU A 143 -0.71 5.58 -9.15
C LEU A 143 -0.86 4.89 -7.80
N ILE A 144 -1.19 3.59 -7.77
CA ILE A 144 -1.28 2.82 -6.53
C ILE A 144 0.07 2.16 -6.30
N HIS A 145 0.80 2.61 -5.27
CA HIS A 145 1.99 1.89 -4.84
C HIS A 145 1.61 0.63 -4.05
N GLU A 146 0.73 0.79 -3.06
CA GLU A 146 0.26 -0.28 -2.18
C GLU A 146 -1.03 0.15 -1.46
N ILE A 147 -1.79 -0.83 -0.94
CA ILE A 147 -2.90 -0.62 -0.02
C ILE A 147 -2.55 -1.30 1.31
N ILE A 148 -2.34 -0.49 2.35
CA ILE A 148 -1.99 -0.96 3.68
C ILE A 148 -3.26 -1.01 4.52
N LEU A 149 -3.71 -2.23 4.83
CA LEU A 149 -4.82 -2.45 5.76
C LEU A 149 -4.25 -2.54 7.19
N VAL A 150 -4.61 -1.59 8.03
CA VAL A 150 -4.19 -1.54 9.44
C VAL A 150 -5.36 -1.95 10.31
N ASP A 151 -5.29 -3.16 10.86
CA ASP A 151 -6.27 -3.64 11.83
C ASP A 151 -5.95 -3.04 13.21
N ASP A 152 -6.82 -2.14 13.67
CA ASP A 152 -6.74 -1.55 15.01
C ASP A 152 -7.40 -2.49 16.04
N TYR A 153 -6.89 -3.72 16.13
CA TYR A 153 -7.30 -4.74 17.09
C TYR A 153 -8.80 -5.11 17.03
N SER A 154 -9.28 -5.54 15.86
CA SER A 154 -10.63 -6.08 15.71
C SER A 154 -10.85 -7.33 16.56
N GLY A 155 -12.07 -7.50 17.09
CA GLY A 155 -12.40 -8.61 18.01
C GLY A 155 -12.57 -9.96 17.32
N ASP A 156 -12.59 -9.96 15.99
CA ASP A 156 -12.73 -11.10 15.08
C ASP A 156 -11.39 -11.56 14.49
N GLY A 157 -10.33 -11.44 15.28
CA GLY A 157 -9.09 -12.19 15.07
C GLY A 157 -9.41 -13.69 15.03
N GLY A 158 -8.97 -14.36 13.95
CA GLY A 158 -9.36 -15.73 13.58
C GLY A 158 -9.24 -16.79 14.67
#